data_AF-A0A3S5DB43-F1
#
_entry.id   AF-A0A3S5DB43-F1
#
_cell.length_a   1.000
_cell.length_b   1.000
_cell.length_c   1.000
_cell.angle_alpha   90.00
_cell.angle_beta   90.00
_cell.angle_gamma   90.00
#
_symmetry.space_group_name_H-M   'P 1'
#
loop_
_entity.id
_entity.type
_entity.pdbx_description
1 polymer ?
#
loop_
_entity_poly.entity_id
_entity_poly.type
_entity_poly.pdbx_seq_one_letter_code
_entity_poly.pdbx_strand_id
1 'polypeptide(L)' 'MAQNTQTGNWQAYDMIAEGVSMITTKQNEWSDLLRTKGIDGLTAQLKSISQQKITLDEKQ' A
#
# COMPACT_ATOMS: atom_id res chain seq x y z
N MET A 1 5.21 1.73 14.40
CA MET A 1 6.69 1.73 14.44
C MET A 1 7.16 0.37 14.95
N ALA A 2 8.11 -0.26 14.27
CA ALA A 2 8.75 -1.49 14.72
C ALA A 2 10.26 -1.33 14.66
N GLN A 3 10.97 -1.89 15.64
CA GLN A 3 12.42 -1.96 15.59
C GLN A 3 12.83 -3.13 14.70
N ASN A 4 13.67 -2.86 13.71
CA ASN A 4 14.29 -3.89 12.90
C ASN A 4 15.37 -4.60 13.73
N THR A 5 15.21 -5.90 13.97
CA THR A 5 16.13 -6.68 14.83
C THR A 5 17.50 -6.91 14.20
N GLN A 6 17.63 -6.78 12.87
CA GLN A 6 18.90 -6.95 12.17
C GLN A 6 19.72 -5.66 12.14
N THR A 7 19.06 -4.52 11.96
CA THR A 7 19.74 -3.22 11.83
C THR A 7 19.65 -2.33 13.07
N GLY A 8 18.78 -2.65 14.02
CA GLY A 8 18.51 -1.84 15.21
C GLY A 8 17.64 -0.59 14.96
N ASN A 9 17.34 -0.28 13.69
CA ASN A 9 16.64 0.94 13.30
C ASN A 9 15.12 0.83 13.48
N TRP A 10 14.49 1.92 13.91
CA TRP A 10 13.04 2.02 13.98
C TRP A 10 12.44 2.43 12.64
N GLN A 11 11.42 1.70 12.19
CA GLN A 11 10.75 1.93 10.91
C GLN A 11 9.24 2.01 11.08
N ALA A 12 8.60 2.91 10.32
CA ALA A 12 7.16 2.93 10.16
C ALA A 12 6.76 1.81 9.20
N TYR A 13 5.83 0.95 9.62
CA TYR A 13 5.38 -0.19 8.83
C TYR A 13 3.90 -0.08 8.45
N ASP A 14 3.09 0.60 9.27
CA ASP A 14 1.67 0.84 9.02
C ASP A 14 1.29 2.27 9.44
N MET A 15 0.22 2.76 8.83
CA MET A 15 -0.41 4.06 9.12
C MET A 15 -1.89 3.82 9.41
N ILE A 16 -2.40 4.45 10.48
CA ILE A 16 -3.80 4.42 10.84
C ILE A 16 -4.41 5.77 10.49
N ALA A 17 -5.37 5.79 9.57
CA ALA A 17 -6.14 6.98 9.20
C ALA A 17 -7.59 6.78 9.65
N GLU A 18 -8.11 7.72 10.44
CA GLU A 18 -9.49 7.66 10.96
C GLU A 18 -9.84 6.34 11.68
N GLY A 19 -8.84 5.72 12.34
CA GLY A 19 -9.01 4.44 13.04
C GLY A 19 -8.85 3.19 12.17
N VAL A 20 -8.54 3.34 10.88
CA VAL A 20 -8.38 2.23 9.94
C VAL A 20 -6.91 2.05 9.54
N SER A 21 -6.40 0.82 9.68
CA SER A 21 -5.07 0.42 9.19
C SER A 21 -5.03 0.44 7.67
N MET A 22 -4.02 1.11 7.10
CA MET A 22 -3.80 1.11 5.66
C MET A 22 -3.38 -0.27 5.14
N ILE A 23 -2.61 -1.04 5.91
CA ILE A 23 -2.29 -2.44 5.54
C ILE A 23 -3.56 -3.28 5.42
N THR A 24 -4.43 -3.27 6.44
CA THR A 24 -5.66 -4.07 6.42
C THR A 24 -6.58 -3.66 5.27
N THR A 25 -6.72 -2.36 5.02
CA THR A 25 -7.48 -1.84 3.88
C THR A 25 -6.96 -2.40 2.56
N LYS A 26 -5.64 -2.33 2.31
CA LYS A 26 -5.05 -2.84 1.06
C LYS A 26 -5.08 -4.37 0.95
N GLN A 27 -4.94 -5.11 2.04
CA GLN A 27 -5.14 -6.56 2.05
C GLN A 27 -6.55 -6.94 1.58
N ASN A 28 -7.57 -6.24 2.09
CA ASN A 28 -8.95 -6.48 1.69
C ASN A 28 -9.18 -6.12 0.21
N GLU A 29 -8.70 -4.95 -0.24
CA GLU A 29 -8.80 -4.51 -1.63
C GLU A 29 -8.11 -5.45 -2.62
N TRP A 30 -6.94 -6.00 -2.25
CA TRP A 30 -6.13 -6.83 -3.16
C TRP A 30 -6.44 -8.31 -3.10
N SER A 31 -7.23 -8.78 -2.12
CA SER A 31 -7.51 -10.21 -1.91
C SER A 31 -8.09 -10.89 -3.15
N ASP A 32 -9.06 -10.25 -3.82
CA ASP A 32 -9.67 -10.80 -5.03
C ASP A 32 -8.70 -10.81 -6.22
N LEU A 33 -7.91 -9.76 -6.36
CA LEU A 33 -6.91 -9.70 -7.42
C LEU A 33 -5.83 -10.77 -7.24
N LEU A 34 -5.34 -10.95 -6.01
CA LEU A 34 -4.36 -11.98 -5.68
C LEU A 34 -4.91 -13.37 -5.95
N ARG A 35 -6.17 -13.65 -5.58
CA ARG A 35 -6.82 -14.94 -5.84
C ARG A 35 -7.00 -15.23 -7.34
N THR A 36 -7.24 -14.20 -8.15
CA THR A 36 -7.57 -14.38 -9.58
C THR A 36 -6.38 -14.25 -10.52
N LYS A 37 -5.39 -13.42 -10.20
CA LYS A 37 -4.24 -13.10 -11.06
C LYS A 37 -2.88 -13.30 -10.40
N GLY A 38 -2.86 -13.73 -9.14
CA GLY A 38 -1.63 -13.97 -8.39
C GLY A 38 -0.83 -12.70 -8.11
N ILE A 39 0.40 -12.91 -7.63
CA ILE A 39 1.30 -11.84 -7.24
C ILE A 39 1.78 -11.00 -8.43
N ASP A 40 1.94 -11.62 -9.60
CA ASP A 40 2.36 -10.93 -10.83
C ASP A 40 1.29 -9.95 -11.31
N GLY A 41 0.01 -10.35 -11.24
CA GLY A 41 -1.12 -9.48 -11.57
C GLY A 41 -1.21 -8.26 -10.66
N LEU A 42 -1.01 -8.44 -9.35
CA LEU A 42 -0.95 -7.33 -8.40
C LEU A 42 0.26 -6.43 -8.66
N THR A 43 1.44 -6.99 -8.89
CA THR A 43 2.67 -6.24 -9.18
C THR A 43 2.52 -5.37 -10.44
N ALA A 44 1.93 -5.91 -11.50
CA ALA A 44 1.64 -5.18 -12.72
C ALA A 44 0.66 -4.02 -12.49
N GLN A 45 -0.39 -4.24 -11.69
CA GLN A 45 -1.35 -3.19 -11.34
C GLN A 45 -0.68 -2.07 -10.52
N LEU A 46 0.12 -2.42 -9.51
CA LEU A 46 0.86 -1.45 -8.70
C LEU A 46 1.82 -0.61 -9.54
N LYS A 47 2.52 -1.24 -10.48
CA LYS A 47 3.39 -0.55 -11.44
C LYS A 47 2.60 0.45 -12.29
N SER A 48 1.43 0.05 -12.80
CA SER A 48 0.55 0.96 -13.56
C SER A 48 0.07 2.14 -12.72
N ILE A 49 -0.36 1.92 -11.48
CA ILE A 49 -0.81 2.98 -10.57
C ILE A 49 0.34 3.95 -10.26
N SER A 50 1.55 3.45 -10.01
CA SER A 50 2.73 4.29 -9.71
C SER A 50 3.17 5.21 -10.86
N GLN A 51 2.73 4.93 -12.09
CA GLN A 51 3.03 5.75 -13.27
C GLN A 51 2.02 6.87 -13.49
N GLN A 52 0.91 6.88 -12.74
CA GLN A 52 -0.09 7.93 -12.82
C GLN A 52 0.52 9.25 -12.33
N LYS A 53 0.36 10.32 -13.11
CA LYS A 53 0.87 11.65 -12.73
C LYS A 53 0.06 12.18 -11.55
N ILE A 54 0.76 12.74 -10.58
CA ILE A 54 0.14 13.49 -9.49
C ILE A 54 -0.42 14.78 -10.08
N THR A 55 -1.72 14.99 -9.94
CA THR A 55 -2.40 16.25 -10.26
C THR A 55 -2.63 17.04 -8.97
N LEU A 56 -2.46 18.35 -9.03
CA LEU A 56 -2.88 19.23 -7.94
C LEU A 56 -4.35 19.56 -8.19
N ASP A 57 -5.22 19.13 -7.29
CA ASP A 57 -6.60 19.59 -7.30
C ASP A 57 -6.62 21.05 -6.85
N GLU A 58 -6.91 21.97 -7.76
CA GLU A 58 -7.21 23.35 -7.39
C GLU A 58 -8.53 23.34 -6.61
N LYS A 59 -8.45 23.45 -5.28
CA LYS A 59 -9.61 23.75 -4.45
C LYS A 59 -10.22 25.07 -4.96
N GLN A 60 -11.36 24.99 -5.63
CA GLN A 60 -12.26 26.14 -5.82
C GLN A 60 -12.87 26.54 -4.48
#